data_AF-A0AAN9UME3-F1
#
_entry.id   AF-A0AAN9UME3-F1
#
_cell.length_a   1.000
_cell.length_b   1.000
_cell.length_c   1.000
_cell.angle_alpha   90.00
_cell.angle_beta   90.00
_cell.angle_gamma   90.00
#
_symmetry.space_group_name_H-M   'P 1'
#
loop_
_entity.id
_entity.type
_entity.pdbx_description
1 polymer ?
#
loop_
_entity_poly.entity_id
_entity_poly.type
_entity_poly.pdbx_seq_one_letter_code
_entity_poly.pdbx_strand_id
1 'polypeptide(L)'
;MSSHNTNPGNFANRPKDEVREIASKGGHTSGTGNNENKGFASIDPDKQHEIASKGGQASSGSFEPGSERAREAGRKGGAATGSYE
;
A
#
# COMPACT_ATOMS: atom_id res chain seq x y z
N MET A 1 16.30 -24.28 13.95
CA MET A 1 15.53 -23.17 14.55
C MET A 1 14.45 -22.77 13.55
N SER A 2 13.23 -23.30 13.70
CA SER A 2 12.10 -22.87 12.86
C SER A 2 11.75 -21.45 13.25
N SER A 3 12.08 -20.50 12.37
CA SER A 3 11.56 -19.13 12.45
C SER A 3 10.04 -19.23 12.30
N HIS A 4 9.32 -19.30 13.42
CA HIS A 4 7.88 -19.07 13.43
C HIS A 4 7.66 -17.66 12.87
N ASN A 5 7.24 -17.60 11.62
CA ASN A 5 7.05 -16.37 10.89
C ASN A 5 5.83 -15.65 11.45
N THR A 6 6.07 -14.67 12.32
CA THR A 6 5.05 -13.96 13.11
C THR A 6 4.09 -13.13 12.25
N ASN A 7 4.28 -13.04 10.92
CA ASN A 7 3.39 -12.31 10.02
C ASN A 7 3.37 -12.91 8.60
N PRO A 8 2.66 -14.04 8.38
CA PRO A 8 2.60 -14.70 7.07
C PRO A 8 2.03 -13.80 5.96
N GLY A 9 1.25 -12.78 6.32
CA GLY A 9 0.61 -11.85 5.39
C GLY A 9 1.51 -10.74 4.81
N ASN A 10 2.73 -10.55 5.34
CA ASN A 10 3.61 -9.47 4.91
C ASN A 10 4.11 -9.65 3.46
N PHE A 11 4.31 -8.56 2.74
CA PHE A 11 4.85 -8.57 1.37
C PHE A 11 6.22 -9.25 1.26
N ALA A 12 7.04 -9.21 2.33
CA ALA A 12 8.33 -9.91 2.38
C ALA A 12 8.20 -11.45 2.29
N ASN A 13 7.01 -11.99 2.58
CA ASN A 13 6.72 -13.42 2.56
C ASN A 13 5.96 -13.86 1.30
N ARG A 14 5.74 -12.95 0.33
CA ARG A 14 4.97 -13.22 -0.90
C ARG A 14 5.88 -13.41 -2.12
N PRO A 15 5.44 -14.19 -3.13
CA PRO A 15 6.11 -14.26 -4.43
C PRO A 15 6.24 -12.88 -5.07
N LYS A 16 7.38 -12.61 -5.71
CA LYS A 16 7.66 -11.32 -6.36
C LYS A 16 6.62 -10.97 -7.45
N ASP A 17 6.10 -11.97 -8.14
CA ASP A 17 5.12 -11.77 -9.21
C ASP A 17 3.75 -11.35 -8.65
N GLU A 18 3.33 -11.92 -7.52
CA GLU A 18 2.11 -11.53 -6.82
C GLU A 18 2.23 -10.10 -6.27
N VAL A 19 3.38 -9.76 -5.67
CA VAL A 19 3.65 -8.40 -5.18
C VAL A 19 3.61 -7.38 -6.32
N ARG A 20 4.17 -7.73 -7.49
CA ARG A 20 4.11 -6.90 -8.70
C ARG A 20 2.67 -6.70 -9.17
N GLU A 21 1.87 -7.76 -9.24
CA GLU A 21 0.47 -7.68 -9.65
C GLU A 21 -0.36 -6.78 -8.70
N ILE A 22 -0.14 -6.90 -7.38
CA ILE A 22 -0.79 -6.06 -6.37
C ILE A 22 -0.36 -4.58 -6.53
N ALA A 23 0.94 -4.33 -6.71
CA ALA A 23 1.46 -2.97 -6.93
C ALA A 23 0.91 -2.36 -8.22
N SER A 24 0.80 -3.15 -9.29
CA SER A 24 0.17 -2.74 -10.54
C SER A 24 -1.27 -2.31 -10.30
N LYS A 25 -2.10 -3.10 -9.61
CA LYS A 25 -3.53 -2.77 -9.36
C LYS A 25 -3.77 -1.38 -8.78
N GLY A 26 -2.88 -0.87 -7.92
CA GLY A 26 -2.97 0.48 -7.35
C GLY A 26 -2.86 1.62 -8.37
N GLY A 27 -2.19 1.40 -9.50
CA GLY A 27 -2.06 2.37 -10.59
C GLY A 27 -3.14 2.28 -11.67
N HIS A 28 -3.96 1.22 -11.67
CA HIS A 28 -4.92 0.93 -12.75
C HIS A 28 -6.34 1.46 -12.48
N THR A 29 -6.63 2.01 -11.31
CA THR A 29 -7.99 2.43 -10.92
C THR A 29 -8.45 3.77 -11.52
N SER A 30 -7.66 4.39 -12.41
CA SER A 30 -8.03 5.62 -13.10
C SER A 30 -8.17 5.44 -14.61
N GLY A 31 -9.32 4.86 -15.01
CA GLY A 31 -10.00 5.26 -16.24
C GLY A 31 -9.75 4.40 -17.48
N THR A 32 -10.65 3.44 -17.71
CA THR A 32 -11.13 3.05 -19.04
C THR A 32 -11.29 4.30 -19.91
N GLY A 33 -10.48 4.43 -20.97
CA GLY A 33 -10.63 5.52 -21.93
C GLY A 33 -9.29 6.05 -22.43
N ASN A 34 -8.95 5.59 -23.63
CA ASN A 34 -7.92 6.01 -24.58
C ASN A 34 -7.31 7.42 -24.36
N ASN A 35 -5.98 7.50 -24.57
CA ASN A 35 -5.14 8.69 -24.77
C ASN A 35 -4.26 9.18 -23.58
N GLU A 36 -3.03 8.65 -23.56
CA GLU A 36 -1.70 9.20 -23.22
C GLU A 36 -1.42 10.11 -21.99
N ASN A 37 -2.40 10.51 -21.19
CA ASN A 37 -2.17 11.40 -20.03
C ASN A 37 -3.01 11.03 -18.79
N LYS A 38 -2.82 9.83 -18.23
CA LYS A 38 -3.51 9.44 -16.98
C LYS A 38 -2.55 8.80 -15.99
N GLY A 39 -2.59 9.34 -14.77
CA GLY A 39 -1.82 8.89 -13.61
C GLY A 39 -1.62 10.05 -12.66
N PHE A 40 -1.24 9.76 -11.41
CA PHE A 40 -0.89 10.80 -10.45
C PHE A 40 0.27 11.68 -10.93
N ALA A 41 1.08 11.19 -11.87
CA ALA A 41 2.18 11.93 -12.51
C ALA A 41 1.74 12.83 -13.68
N SER A 42 0.56 12.61 -14.26
CA SER A 42 0.04 13.39 -15.40
C SER A 42 -0.92 14.51 -14.99
N ILE A 43 -1.13 14.69 -13.68
CA ILE A 43 -1.99 15.75 -13.12
C ILE A 43 -1.18 17.04 -12.93
N ASP A 44 -1.84 18.21 -12.95
CA ASP A 44 -1.19 19.48 -12.63
C ASP A 44 -0.45 19.42 -11.27
N PRO A 45 0.78 19.95 -11.16
CA PRO A 45 1.59 19.87 -9.95
C PRO A 45 0.88 20.40 -8.69
N ASP A 46 0.12 21.49 -8.81
CA ASP A 46 -0.61 22.07 -7.67
C ASP A 46 -1.72 21.13 -7.18
N LYS A 47 -2.43 20.52 -8.12
CA LYS A 47 -3.49 19.54 -7.82
C LYS A 47 -2.90 18.23 -7.30
N GLN A 48 -1.74 17.82 -7.81
CA GLN A 48 -0.96 16.71 -7.27
C GLN A 48 -0.62 16.95 -5.81
N HIS A 49 -0.11 18.14 -5.50
CA HIS A 49 0.27 18.54 -4.14
C HIS A 49 -0.94 18.56 -3.20
N GLU A 50 -2.07 19.12 -3.65
CA GLU A 50 -3.30 19.14 -2.87
C GLU A 50 -3.78 17.72 -2.52
N ILE A 51 -3.79 16.81 -3.50
CA ILE A 51 -4.21 15.42 -3.27
C ILE A 51 -3.21 14.69 -2.35
N ALA A 52 -1.90 14.86 -2.56
CA ALA A 52 -0.88 14.30 -1.67
C ALA A 52 -1.02 14.82 -0.24
N SER A 53 -1.25 16.13 -0.07
CA SER A 53 -1.44 16.77 1.23
C SER A 53 -2.69 16.24 1.94
N LYS A 54 -3.83 16.18 1.23
CA LYS A 54 -5.06 15.57 1.75
C LYS A 54 -4.86 14.10 2.17
N GLY A 55 -4.13 13.32 1.36
CA GLY A 55 -3.76 11.95 1.70
C GLY A 55 -2.88 11.85 2.95
N GLY A 56 -1.91 12.76 3.10
CA GLY A 56 -1.05 12.86 4.28
C GLY A 56 -1.82 13.24 5.54
N GLN A 57 -2.76 14.18 5.46
CA GLN A 57 -3.62 14.61 6.56
C GLN A 57 -4.63 13.54 7.00
N ALA A 58 -5.15 12.76 6.05
CA ALA A 58 -6.05 11.64 6.32
C ALA A 58 -5.31 10.42 6.90
N SER A 59 -4.00 10.34 6.68
CA SER A 59 -3.15 9.31 7.28
C SER A 59 -2.79 9.66 8.72
N SER A 60 -2.61 8.65 9.58
CA SER A 60 -2.10 8.84 10.94
C SER A 60 -0.62 9.22 11.00
N GLY A 61 -0.01 9.56 9.86
CA GLY A 61 1.42 9.84 9.72
C GLY A 61 2.27 8.58 9.63
N SER A 62 3.59 8.77 9.67
CA SER A 62 4.56 7.68 9.76
C SER A 62 4.57 7.08 11.17
N PHE A 63 4.85 5.79 11.27
CA PHE A 63 5.02 5.13 12.56
C PHE A 63 6.50 5.09 12.95
N GLU A 64 6.79 5.39 14.21
CA GLU A 64 8.12 5.15 14.77
C GLU A 64 8.43 3.65 14.75
N PRO A 65 9.60 3.21 14.24
CA PRO A 65 9.98 1.81 14.22
C PRO A 65 9.91 1.18 15.61
N GLY A 66 9.21 0.06 15.74
CA GLY A 66 9.06 -0.66 17.00
C GLY A 66 8.05 -0.06 17.98
N SER A 67 7.40 1.06 17.65
CA SER A 67 6.28 1.59 18.45
C SER A 67 5.10 0.60 18.48
N GLU A 68 4.30 0.67 19.54
CA GLU A 68 3.09 -0.14 19.67
C GLU A 68 2.11 0.09 18.52
N ARG A 69 1.94 1.35 18.09
CA ARG A 69 1.14 1.69 16.92
C ARG A 69 1.66 1.05 15.63
N ALA A 70 2.98 1.02 15.41
CA ALA A 70 3.57 0.35 14.24
C ALA A 70 3.26 -1.16 14.26
N ARG A 71 3.40 -1.79 15.44
CA ARG A 71 3.12 -3.22 15.63
C ARG A 71 1.64 -3.54 15.43
N GLU A 72 0.75 -2.71 15.98
CA GLU A 72 -0.70 -2.89 15.83
C GLU A 72 -1.15 -2.70 14.38
N ALA A 73 -0.68 -1.63 13.72
CA ALA A 73 -0.96 -1.38 12.31
C ALA A 73 -0.44 -2.52 11.42
N GLY A 74 0.79 -2.99 11.67
CA GLY A 74 1.38 -4.12 10.96
C GLY A 74 0.63 -5.44 11.19
N ARG A 75 0.20 -5.71 12.44
CA ARG A 75 -0.61 -6.88 12.79
C ARG A 75 -1.97 -6.84 12.11
N LYS A 76 -2.66 -5.69 12.13
CA LYS A 76 -3.96 -5.50 11.47
C LYS A 76 -3.85 -5.64 9.95
N GLY A 77 -2.81 -5.07 9.34
CA GLY A 77 -2.54 -5.21 7.91
C GLY A 77 -2.23 -6.66 7.51
N GLY A 78 -1.50 -7.41 8.33
CA GLY A 78 -1.24 -8.83 8.10
C GLY A 78 -2.49 -9.70 8.25
N ALA A 79 -3.33 -9.42 9.26
CA ALA A 79 -4.55 -10.18 9.54
C ALA A 79 -5.60 -10.11 8.41
N ALA A 80 -5.70 -8.96 7.71
CA ALA A 80 -6.63 -8.78 6.59
C ALA A 80 -6.32 -9.67 5.37
N THR A 81 -5.17 -10.33 5.35
CA THR A 81 -4.71 -11.14 4.21
C THR A 81 -4.74 -12.65 4.46
N GLY A 82 -5.16 -13.08 5.67
CA GLY A 82 -5.24 -14.49 6.07
C GLY A 82 -6.55 -15.20 5.74
N SER A 83 -7.49 -14.55 5.04
CA SER A 83 -8.80 -15.11 4.69
C SER A 83 -8.88 -15.54 3.22
N TYR A 84 -7.98 -16.44 2.82
CA TYR A 84 -8.18 -17.32 1.66
C TYR A 84 -8.29 -18.74 2.23
N GLU A 85 -9.50 -19.30 2.19
CA GLU A 85 -9.75 -20.75 2.24
C GLU A 85 -9.40 -21.39 0.89
#